data_AF-A0A8J5Z9G8-F1
#
_entry.id   AF-A0A8J5Z9G8-F1
#
_cell.length_a   1.000
_cell.length_b   1.000
_cell.length_c   1.000
_cell.angle_alpha   90.00
_cell.angle_beta   90.00
_cell.angle_gamma   90.00
#
_symmetry.space_group_name_H-M   'P 1'
#
loop_
_entity.id
_entity.type
_entity.pdbx_description
1 polymer ?
#
loop_
_entity_poly.entity_id
_entity_poly.type
_entity_poly.pdbx_seq_one_letter_code
_entity_poly.pdbx_strand_id
1 'polypeptide(L)'
;MGKPGLLDLENHFAFYGAYHSNPINILIHTLFVWPIFFTSLILFYFTPAFYDLSQSGIFPSGFNHALVLNYGSAFSIFLGLFYVVLDKKAGSLAALLCLACWVGASFIAAKLGYSLAWKQRKESGDFEWEMKRLTKFGEAERREMGVEELEMLHRGMDWLWVVVEGKENMDYTQIKTANRRVVLVSQLLCWIGQFLGHGIFEKRAPALLDNLVQAFLMAPFFVLLEVLQSLFGYEPYPGFHMRVNAKIKAEIKEWQDKKQKKVS
;
A
#
# COMPACT_ATOMS: atom_id res chain seq x y z
N MET A 1 32.10 6.39 -9.38
CA MET A 1 31.17 7.22 -10.17
C MET A 1 29.75 6.79 -9.83
N GLY A 2 28.93 7.71 -9.30
CA GLY A 2 27.54 7.40 -8.90
C GLY A 2 26.68 7.09 -10.12
N LYS A 3 25.76 6.13 -9.99
CA LYS A 3 24.76 5.85 -11.03
C LYS A 3 23.86 7.09 -11.16
N PRO A 4 23.53 7.57 -12.37
CA PRO A 4 22.71 8.77 -12.53
C PRO A 4 21.23 8.51 -12.21
N GLY A 5 20.53 9.55 -11.74
CA GLY A 5 19.07 9.57 -11.59
C GLY A 5 18.54 8.68 -10.47
N LEU A 6 17.42 7.99 -10.72
CA LEU A 6 16.72 7.15 -9.73
C LEU A 6 17.58 6.02 -9.12
N LEU A 7 18.71 5.71 -9.75
CA LEU A 7 19.65 4.69 -9.29
C LEU A 7 20.78 5.24 -8.40
N ASP A 8 20.77 6.55 -8.13
CA ASP A 8 21.74 7.19 -7.25
C ASP A 8 21.44 6.90 -5.78
N LEU A 9 21.88 5.71 -5.36
CA LEU A 9 21.65 5.21 -4.01
C LEU A 9 22.20 6.15 -2.94
N GLU A 10 23.36 6.80 -3.16
CA GLU A 10 23.95 7.70 -2.17
C GLU A 10 23.09 8.94 -1.95
N ASN A 11 22.63 9.58 -3.03
CA ASN A 11 21.79 10.78 -2.91
C ASN A 11 20.41 10.45 -2.33
N HIS A 12 19.77 9.37 -2.78
CA HIS A 12 18.45 9.03 -2.26
C HIS A 12 18.50 8.58 -0.79
N PHE A 13 19.53 7.81 -0.40
CA PHE A 13 19.68 7.39 0.99
C PHE A 13 20.11 8.55 1.90
N ALA A 14 20.90 9.50 1.40
CA ALA A 14 21.19 10.74 2.13
C ALA A 14 19.95 11.61 2.35
N PHE A 15 19.11 11.77 1.32
CA PHE A 15 17.83 12.45 1.47
C PHE A 15 16.96 11.76 2.52
N TYR A 16 16.88 10.42 2.51
CA TYR A 16 16.20 9.68 3.55
C TYR A 16 16.75 9.99 4.95
N GLY A 17 18.07 9.91 5.15
CA GLY A 17 18.70 10.18 6.45
C GLY A 17 18.53 11.63 6.91
N ALA A 18 18.43 12.60 6.00
CA ALA A 18 18.17 14.00 6.34
C ALA A 18 16.76 14.27 6.89
N TYR A 19 15.81 13.34 6.66
CA TYR A 19 14.46 13.37 7.21
C TYR A 19 14.26 12.42 8.40
N HIS A 20 15.20 11.51 8.64
CA HIS A 20 15.14 10.49 9.69
C HIS A 20 16.45 10.51 10.48
N SER A 21 16.64 11.56 11.28
CA SER A 21 17.86 11.75 12.07
C SER A 21 17.69 11.32 13.53
N ASN A 22 16.45 11.26 14.02
CA ASN A 22 16.15 10.85 15.38
C ASN A 22 16.04 9.31 15.48
N PRO A 23 16.73 8.65 16.42
CA PRO A 23 16.73 7.19 16.52
C PRO A 23 15.34 6.60 16.82
N ILE A 24 14.47 7.33 17.51
CA ILE A 24 13.09 6.89 17.77
C ILE A 24 12.27 6.95 16.48
N ASN A 25 12.45 8.00 15.66
CA ASN A 25 11.78 8.09 14.37
C ASN A 25 12.25 6.97 13.43
N ILE A 26 13.56 6.72 13.35
CA ILE A 26 14.13 5.60 12.57
C ILE A 26 13.50 4.27 13.02
N LEU A 27 13.37 4.04 14.33
CA LEU A 27 12.74 2.83 14.87
C LEU A 27 11.27 2.71 14.46
N ILE A 28 10.48 3.78 14.62
CA ILE A 28 9.07 3.83 14.19
C ILE A 28 8.95 3.48 12.71
N HIS A 29 9.83 4.06 11.87
CA HIS A 29 9.84 3.81 10.44
C HIS A 29 10.19 2.34 10.12
N THR A 30 11.24 1.82 10.75
CA THR A 30 11.68 0.43 10.59
C THR A 30 10.57 -0.56 10.98
N LEU A 31 9.85 -0.29 12.07
CA LEU A 31 8.79 -1.18 12.57
C LEU A 31 7.54 -1.18 11.68
N PHE A 32 7.15 -0.04 11.11
CA PHE A 32 5.86 0.09 10.45
C PHE A 32 5.90 0.06 8.92
N VAL A 33 7.03 0.31 8.25
CA VAL A 33 7.11 0.29 6.79
C VAL A 33 6.79 -1.09 6.20
N TRP A 34 7.38 -2.17 6.75
CA TRP A 34 7.12 -3.52 6.26
C TRP A 34 5.68 -4.01 6.53
N PRO A 35 5.08 -3.77 7.71
CA PRO A 35 3.64 -4.01 7.92
C PRO A 35 2.73 -3.21 6.98
N ILE A 36 3.04 -1.95 6.67
CA ILE A 36 2.30 -1.15 5.68
C ILE A 36 2.39 -1.82 4.32
N PHE A 37 3.59 -2.20 3.88
CA PHE A 37 3.77 -2.90 2.61
C PHE A 37 2.97 -4.20 2.56
N PHE A 38 3.10 -5.04 3.59
CA PHE A 38 2.40 -6.33 3.69
C PHE A 38 0.87 -6.19 3.67
N THR A 39 0.32 -5.29 4.49
CA THR A 39 -1.13 -5.08 4.55
C THR A 39 -1.66 -4.42 3.28
N SER A 40 -0.85 -3.62 2.57
CA SER A 40 -1.20 -3.10 1.24
C SER A 40 -1.36 -4.24 0.24
N LEU A 41 -0.48 -5.25 0.27
CA LEU A 41 -0.60 -6.43 -0.59
C LEU A 41 -1.85 -7.25 -0.29
N ILE A 42 -2.28 -7.34 0.97
CA ILE A 42 -3.57 -7.96 1.32
C ILE A 42 -4.73 -7.17 0.70
N LEU A 43 -4.68 -5.84 0.72
CA LEU A 43 -5.71 -5.00 0.09
C LEU A 43 -5.70 -5.16 -1.44
N PHE A 44 -4.51 -5.17 -2.05
CA PHE A 44 -4.35 -5.34 -3.50
C PHE A 44 -4.66 -6.76 -3.98
N TYR A 45 -4.66 -7.76 -3.10
CA TYR A 45 -5.05 -9.12 -3.46
C TYR A 45 -6.43 -9.18 -4.11
N PHE A 46 -7.36 -8.34 -3.67
CA PHE A 46 -8.73 -8.27 -4.16
C PHE A 46 -8.90 -7.44 -5.44
N THR A 47 -7.80 -6.97 -6.05
CA THR A 47 -7.85 -6.35 -7.39
C THR A 47 -7.92 -7.42 -8.48
N PRO A 48 -8.42 -7.09 -9.69
CA PRO A 48 -8.50 -8.04 -10.78
C PRO A 48 -7.17 -8.77 -11.04
N ALA A 49 -7.25 -10.09 -11.14
CA ALA A 49 -6.13 -10.95 -11.50
C ALA A 49 -5.84 -10.84 -12.99
N PHE A 50 -4.56 -10.72 -13.35
CA PHE A 50 -4.10 -10.93 -14.72
C PHE A 50 -4.00 -12.43 -15.04
N TYR A 51 -3.55 -13.21 -14.05
CA TYR A 51 -3.33 -14.64 -14.19
C TYR A 51 -3.44 -15.34 -12.84
N ASP A 52 -4.19 -16.42 -12.79
CA ASP A 52 -4.27 -17.28 -11.60
C ASP A 52 -3.25 -18.40 -11.73
N LEU A 53 -2.25 -18.43 -10.83
CA LEU A 53 -1.22 -19.47 -10.85
C LEU A 53 -1.82 -20.85 -10.52
N SER A 54 -3.03 -20.91 -9.96
CA SER A 54 -3.76 -22.16 -9.77
C SER A 54 -3.92 -22.95 -11.06
N GLN A 55 -4.03 -22.26 -12.20
CA GLN A 55 -4.24 -22.86 -13.51
C GLN A 55 -2.95 -23.42 -14.11
N SER A 56 -1.79 -23.12 -13.54
CA SER A 56 -0.50 -23.57 -14.06
C SER A 56 -0.23 -25.06 -13.80
N GLY A 57 -0.87 -25.67 -12.81
CA GLY A 57 -0.61 -27.05 -12.40
C GLY A 57 0.78 -27.29 -11.79
N ILE A 58 1.55 -26.24 -11.54
CA ILE A 58 2.94 -26.32 -11.06
C ILE A 58 3.00 -26.51 -9.53
N PHE A 59 2.06 -25.94 -8.79
CA PHE A 59 2.07 -25.99 -7.33
C PHE A 59 1.12 -27.06 -6.77
N PRO A 60 1.33 -27.55 -5.54
CA PRO A 60 0.36 -28.41 -4.86
C PRO A 60 -1.01 -27.71 -4.76
N SER A 61 -2.10 -28.47 -4.78
CA SER A 61 -3.49 -27.94 -4.80
C SER A 61 -3.79 -26.89 -3.72
N GLY A 62 -3.15 -26.97 -2.55
CA GLY A 62 -3.30 -25.98 -1.47
C GLY A 62 -2.60 -24.63 -1.72
N PHE A 63 -1.59 -24.57 -2.59
CA PHE A 63 -0.89 -23.34 -2.97
C PHE A 63 -1.54 -22.66 -4.18
N ASN A 64 -2.12 -23.47 -5.07
CA ASN A 64 -2.69 -23.05 -6.33
C ASN A 64 -3.72 -21.92 -6.14
N HIS A 65 -4.71 -22.09 -5.27
CA HIS A 65 -5.80 -21.11 -5.13
C HIS A 65 -5.44 -19.81 -4.39
N ALA A 66 -4.26 -19.74 -3.78
CA ALA A 66 -3.85 -18.59 -3.00
C ALA A 66 -2.97 -17.62 -3.80
N LEU A 67 -2.24 -18.09 -4.82
CA LEU A 67 -1.24 -17.28 -5.51
C LEU A 67 -1.81 -16.70 -6.81
N VAL A 68 -2.09 -15.40 -6.78
CA VAL A 68 -2.69 -14.68 -7.90
C VAL A 68 -1.74 -13.61 -8.41
N LEU A 69 -1.53 -13.56 -9.73
CA LEU A 69 -0.83 -12.46 -10.37
C LEU A 69 -1.82 -11.31 -10.61
N ASN A 70 -1.70 -10.26 -9.81
CA ASN A 70 -2.47 -9.02 -9.84
C ASN A 70 -1.56 -7.80 -9.72
N TYR A 71 -2.13 -6.59 -9.61
CA TYR A 71 -1.35 -5.35 -9.43
C TYR A 71 -0.41 -5.39 -8.23
N GLY A 72 -0.81 -5.99 -7.10
CA GLY A 72 0.04 -6.13 -5.92
C GLY A 72 1.26 -7.04 -6.15
N SER A 73 1.07 -8.15 -6.87
CA SER A 73 2.15 -9.03 -7.28
C SER A 73 3.13 -8.36 -8.26
N ALA A 74 2.60 -7.63 -9.25
CA ALA A 74 3.39 -6.93 -10.25
C ALA A 74 4.23 -5.83 -9.61
N PHE A 75 3.65 -5.08 -8.67
CA PHE A 75 4.35 -4.06 -7.90
C PHE A 75 5.45 -4.68 -7.01
N SER A 76 5.18 -5.79 -6.32
CA SER A 76 6.17 -6.51 -5.52
C SER A 76 7.36 -7.00 -6.36
N ILE A 77 7.10 -7.59 -7.53
CA ILE A 77 8.13 -8.05 -8.46
C ILE A 77 8.95 -6.86 -8.97
N PHE A 78 8.28 -5.78 -9.39
CA PHE A 78 8.94 -4.56 -9.84
C PHE A 78 9.87 -4.00 -8.76
N LEU A 79 9.39 -3.84 -7.52
CA LEU A 79 10.20 -3.37 -6.41
C LEU A 79 11.38 -4.28 -6.12
N GLY A 80 11.17 -5.61 -6.09
CA GLY A 80 12.25 -6.57 -5.87
C GLY A 80 13.35 -6.45 -6.93
N LEU A 81 12.99 -6.41 -8.20
CA LEU A 81 13.95 -6.22 -9.30
C LEU A 81 14.65 -4.87 -9.21
N PHE A 82 13.90 -3.81 -8.91
CA PHE A 82 14.43 -2.46 -8.75
C PHE A 82 15.47 -2.40 -7.62
N TYR A 83 15.20 -3.02 -6.47
CA TYR A 83 16.14 -3.09 -5.36
C TYR A 83 17.42 -3.86 -5.71
N VAL A 84 17.32 -4.98 -6.42
CA VAL A 84 18.48 -5.73 -6.94
C VAL A 84 19.33 -4.90 -7.91
N VAL A 85 18.73 -3.95 -8.62
CA VAL A 85 19.46 -3.00 -9.48
C VAL A 85 20.16 -1.92 -8.66
N LEU A 86 19.55 -1.43 -7.57
CA LEU A 86 20.17 -0.46 -6.66
C LEU A 86 21.42 -1.04 -6.00
N ASP A 87 21.27 -2.16 -5.32
CA ASP A 87 22.35 -2.91 -4.69
C ASP A 87 22.14 -4.43 -4.84
N LYS A 88 23.18 -5.18 -5.22
CA LYS A 88 23.03 -6.61 -5.52
C LYS A 88 22.82 -7.46 -4.27
N LYS A 89 23.37 -7.10 -3.12
CA LYS A 89 23.31 -7.92 -1.89
C LYS A 89 22.09 -7.55 -1.05
N ALA A 90 22.01 -6.30 -0.59
CA ALA A 90 20.86 -5.80 0.14
C ALA A 90 19.59 -5.84 -0.71
N GLY A 91 19.69 -5.55 -2.01
CA GLY A 91 18.55 -5.61 -2.91
C GLY A 91 18.04 -7.02 -3.16
N SER A 92 18.91 -8.03 -3.21
CA SER A 92 18.47 -9.43 -3.28
C SER A 92 17.74 -9.85 -2.01
N LEU A 93 18.23 -9.43 -0.84
CA LEU A 93 17.53 -9.67 0.42
C LEU A 93 16.16 -8.95 0.44
N ALA A 94 16.10 -7.70 0.00
CA ALA A 94 14.85 -6.96 -0.11
C ALA A 94 13.86 -7.62 -1.08
N ALA A 95 14.34 -8.14 -2.21
CA ALA A 95 13.52 -8.87 -3.18
C ALA A 95 12.92 -10.15 -2.58
N LEU A 96 13.71 -10.90 -1.80
CA LEU A 96 13.20 -12.08 -1.07
C LEU A 96 12.14 -11.68 -0.04
N LEU A 97 12.32 -10.56 0.67
CA LEU A 97 11.32 -10.04 1.60
C LEU A 97 10.04 -9.60 0.86
N CYS A 98 10.15 -8.91 -0.27
CA CYS A 98 8.99 -8.54 -1.09
C CYS A 98 8.22 -9.78 -1.57
N LEU A 99 8.93 -10.81 -2.04
CA LEU A 99 8.35 -12.08 -2.43
C LEU A 99 7.65 -12.78 -1.27
N ALA A 100 8.30 -12.86 -0.10
CA ALA A 100 7.73 -13.44 1.11
C ALA A 100 6.48 -12.68 1.57
N CYS A 101 6.51 -11.35 1.53
CA CYS A 101 5.36 -10.51 1.83
C CYS A 101 4.20 -10.76 0.86
N TRP A 102 4.45 -10.83 -0.44
CA TRP A 102 3.41 -11.13 -1.43
C TRP A 102 2.81 -12.52 -1.24
N VAL A 103 3.63 -13.55 -1.09
CA VAL A 103 3.17 -14.92 -0.84
C VAL A 103 2.34 -14.97 0.45
N GLY A 104 2.89 -14.46 1.56
CA GLY A 104 2.20 -14.46 2.85
C GLY A 104 0.90 -13.66 2.83
N ALA A 105 0.90 -12.48 2.21
CA ALA A 105 -0.29 -11.65 2.06
C ALA A 105 -1.37 -12.37 1.24
N SER A 106 -0.98 -13.07 0.18
CA SER A 106 -1.90 -13.81 -0.68
C SER A 106 -2.54 -15.00 0.05
N PHE A 107 -1.76 -15.76 0.84
CA PHE A 107 -2.30 -16.81 1.70
C PHE A 107 -3.26 -16.31 2.78
N ILE A 108 -2.94 -15.17 3.40
CA ILE A 108 -3.82 -14.57 4.38
C ILE A 108 -5.10 -14.07 3.69
N ALA A 109 -4.97 -13.30 2.61
CA ALA A 109 -6.09 -12.71 1.89
C ALA A 109 -7.04 -13.77 1.31
N ALA A 110 -6.51 -14.88 0.78
CA ALA A 110 -7.31 -16.02 0.33
C ALA A 110 -8.17 -16.62 1.46
N LYS A 111 -7.65 -16.66 2.70
CA LYS A 111 -8.41 -17.09 3.88
C LYS A 111 -9.40 -16.02 4.37
N LEU A 112 -9.08 -14.74 4.20
CA LEU A 112 -9.97 -13.65 4.59
C LEU A 112 -11.23 -13.62 3.72
N GLY A 113 -11.09 -13.92 2.42
CA GLY A 113 -12.17 -13.84 1.44
C GLY A 113 -12.66 -12.41 1.19
N TYR A 114 -13.27 -12.18 0.02
CA TYR A 114 -13.85 -10.88 -0.30
C TYR A 114 -15.27 -10.80 0.27
N SER A 115 -15.49 -10.01 1.32
CA SER A 115 -16.84 -9.57 1.70
C SER A 115 -17.15 -8.28 0.93
N LEU A 116 -17.85 -8.43 -0.19
CA LEU A 116 -18.45 -7.36 -1.02
C LEU A 116 -19.55 -6.56 -0.31
N ALA A 117 -19.61 -6.59 1.03
CA ALA A 117 -20.58 -5.82 1.79
C ALA A 117 -20.18 -4.34 1.86
N TRP A 118 -20.14 -3.67 0.72
CA TRP A 118 -20.51 -2.27 0.63
C TRP A 118 -22.04 -2.23 0.79
N LYS A 119 -22.47 -1.74 1.97
CA LYS A 119 -23.86 -1.52 2.36
C LYS A 119 -24.78 -2.72 2.08
N GLN A 120 -24.84 -3.64 3.04
CA GLN A 120 -25.96 -4.56 3.17
C GLN A 120 -27.22 -3.68 3.35
N ARG A 121 -27.94 -3.40 2.26
CA ARG A 121 -29.26 -2.77 2.33
C ARG A 121 -30.09 -3.75 3.15
N LYS A 122 -30.49 -3.34 4.36
CA LYS A 122 -31.33 -4.15 5.23
C LYS A 122 -32.61 -4.46 4.48
N GLU A 123 -32.75 -5.72 4.11
CA GLU A 123 -33.97 -6.45 3.82
C GLU A 123 -34.88 -5.92 2.70
N SER A 124 -35.49 -6.88 2.02
CA SER A 124 -36.49 -6.77 0.94
C SER A 124 -37.69 -5.84 1.21
N GLY A 125 -37.83 -5.27 2.41
CA GLY A 125 -38.88 -4.30 2.74
C GLY A 125 -38.61 -2.89 2.22
N ASP A 126 -37.33 -2.49 2.06
CA ASP A 126 -36.97 -1.13 1.62
C ASP A 126 -37.20 -0.94 0.11
N PHE A 127 -37.03 -2.01 -0.67
CA PHE A 127 -37.28 -1.99 -2.12
C PHE A 127 -38.78 -1.92 -2.44
N GLU A 128 -39.63 -2.61 -1.68
CA GLU A 128 -41.08 -2.54 -1.86
C GLU A 128 -41.62 -1.16 -1.48
N TRP A 129 -41.08 -0.54 -0.42
CA TRP A 129 -41.45 0.82 -0.01
C TRP A 129 -40.96 1.89 -0.99
N GLU A 130 -39.71 1.78 -1.48
CA GLU A 130 -39.17 2.70 -2.49
C GLU A 130 -39.87 2.51 -3.84
N MET A 131 -40.18 1.27 -4.25
CA MET A 131 -41.01 0.98 -5.43
C MET A 131 -42.42 1.54 -5.27
N LYS A 132 -43.05 1.42 -4.09
CA LYS A 132 -44.37 2.02 -3.80
C LYS A 132 -44.33 3.54 -3.78
N ARG A 133 -43.24 4.15 -3.31
CA ARG A 133 -43.02 5.60 -3.36
C ARG A 133 -42.79 6.11 -4.78
N LEU A 134 -41.98 5.40 -5.57
CA LEU A 134 -41.64 5.73 -6.96
C LEU A 134 -42.78 5.44 -7.93
N THR A 135 -43.64 4.43 -7.67
CA THR A 135 -44.88 4.24 -8.43
C THR A 135 -45.92 5.31 -8.11
N LYS A 136 -45.98 5.80 -6.86
CA LYS A 136 -46.84 6.95 -6.49
C LYS A 136 -46.37 8.28 -7.06
N PHE A 137 -45.06 8.48 -7.23
CA PHE A 137 -44.50 9.66 -7.90
C PHE A 137 -44.57 9.54 -9.43
N GLY A 138 -44.43 8.32 -9.98
CA GLY A 138 -44.39 8.03 -11.40
C GLY A 138 -45.74 7.93 -12.12
N GLU A 139 -46.86 8.27 -11.48
CA GLU A 139 -48.13 8.53 -12.21
C GLU A 139 -48.28 10.01 -12.58
N ALA A 140 -47.60 10.93 -11.89
CA ALA A 140 -47.67 12.36 -12.18
C ALA A 140 -46.64 12.82 -13.24
N GLU A 141 -45.52 12.13 -13.37
CA GLU A 141 -44.35 12.63 -14.13
C GLU A 141 -44.01 11.77 -15.37
N ARG A 142 -44.83 10.77 -15.70
CA ARG A 142 -44.61 9.85 -16.83
C ARG A 142 -45.05 10.40 -18.18
N ARG A 143 -45.14 11.73 -18.33
CA ARG A 143 -45.55 12.39 -19.58
C ARG A 143 -44.46 13.15 -20.33
N GLU A 144 -43.23 13.28 -19.82
CA GLU A 144 -42.28 14.19 -20.49
C GLU A 144 -40.82 13.74 -20.66
N MET A 145 -40.38 12.54 -20.28
CA MET A 145 -38.97 12.15 -20.54
C MET A 145 -38.81 10.79 -21.21
N GLY A 146 -38.15 10.82 -22.38
CA GLY A 146 -37.86 9.69 -23.25
C GLY A 146 -36.96 8.65 -22.59
N VAL A 147 -37.29 7.39 -22.84
CA VAL A 147 -36.79 6.19 -22.16
C VAL A 147 -35.32 5.86 -22.49
N GLU A 148 -34.71 6.50 -23.49
CA GLU A 148 -33.35 6.16 -23.94
C GLU A 148 -32.22 6.77 -23.08
N GLU A 149 -32.45 7.90 -22.39
CA GLU A 149 -31.39 8.60 -21.64
C GLU A 149 -31.13 7.96 -20.26
N LEU A 150 -32.15 7.33 -19.67
CA LEU A 150 -32.06 6.59 -18.40
C LEU A 150 -31.36 5.23 -18.54
N GLU A 151 -31.44 4.60 -19.72
CA GLU A 151 -30.75 3.32 -19.99
C GLU A 151 -29.24 3.47 -20.22
N MET A 152 -28.75 4.63 -20.66
CA MET A 152 -27.31 4.88 -20.81
C MET A 152 -26.61 5.15 -19.48
N LEU A 153 -27.30 5.79 -18.52
CA LEU A 153 -26.77 6.04 -17.18
C LEU A 153 -26.65 4.75 -16.35
N HIS A 154 -27.51 3.75 -16.57
CA HIS A 154 -27.42 2.46 -15.88
C HIS A 154 -26.22 1.62 -16.35
N ARG A 155 -25.91 1.61 -17.66
CA ARG A 155 -24.81 0.81 -18.23
C ARG A 155 -23.39 1.31 -17.88
N GLY A 156 -23.25 2.56 -17.43
CA GLY A 156 -21.96 3.12 -16.99
C GLY A 156 -21.53 2.76 -15.56
N MET A 157 -22.42 2.11 -14.79
CA MET A 157 -22.23 1.83 -13.35
C MET A 157 -22.32 0.33 -13.00
N ASP A 158 -22.37 -0.55 -13.99
CA ASP A 158 -22.47 -2.01 -13.75
C ASP A 158 -21.22 -2.60 -13.07
N TRP A 159 -20.06 -1.94 -13.17
CA TRP A 159 -18.86 -2.31 -12.39
C TRP A 159 -18.97 -1.99 -10.88
N LEU A 160 -19.99 -1.23 -10.47
CA LEU A 160 -20.28 -0.94 -9.06
C LEU A 160 -21.18 -2.02 -8.42
N TRP A 161 -21.79 -2.92 -9.20
CA TRP A 161 -22.72 -3.93 -8.71
C TRP A 161 -22.25 -5.33 -9.06
N VAL A 162 -21.59 -5.98 -8.10
CA VAL A 162 -21.38 -7.43 -8.15
C VAL A 162 -22.48 -8.07 -7.28
N VAL A 163 -23.54 -8.55 -7.93
CA VAL A 163 -24.55 -9.38 -7.29
C VAL A 163 -24.00 -10.81 -7.19
N VAL A 164 -23.65 -11.25 -5.99
CA VAL A 164 -23.35 -12.66 -5.70
C VAL A 164 -24.53 -13.22 -4.92
N GLU A 165 -25.35 -14.03 -5.59
CA GLU A 165 -26.31 -14.91 -4.91
C GLU A 165 -25.55 -16.07 -4.28
N GLY A 166 -25.58 -16.11 -2.94
CA GLY A 166 -25.13 -17.24 -2.15
C GLY A 166 -25.47 -16.98 -0.69
N LYS A 167 -26.18 -17.91 -0.05
CA LYS A 167 -26.46 -17.83 1.40
C LYS A 167 -25.15 -17.94 2.18
N GLU A 168 -24.51 -16.82 2.47
CA GLU A 168 -23.50 -16.76 3.52
C GLU A 168 -24.20 -16.73 4.88
N ASN A 169 -23.81 -17.65 5.78
CA ASN A 169 -24.31 -17.65 7.15
C ASN A 169 -23.86 -16.38 7.88
N MET A 170 -24.75 -15.79 8.68
CA MET A 170 -24.54 -14.52 9.38
C MET A 170 -23.26 -14.49 10.25
N ASP A 171 -22.87 -15.63 10.82
CA ASP A 171 -21.62 -15.82 11.59
C ASP A 171 -20.36 -15.68 10.71
N TYR A 172 -20.41 -16.24 9.50
CA TYR A 172 -19.31 -16.22 8.52
C TYR A 172 -19.04 -14.81 7.96
N THR A 173 -20.10 -14.04 7.71
CA THR A 173 -19.98 -12.64 7.25
C THR A 173 -19.41 -11.73 8.35
N GLN A 174 -19.70 -11.98 9.64
CA GLN A 174 -19.11 -11.23 10.75
C GLN A 174 -17.60 -11.47 10.85
N ILE A 175 -17.16 -12.73 10.72
CA ILE A 175 -15.73 -13.10 10.74
C ILE A 175 -14.96 -12.44 9.59
N LYS A 176 -15.49 -12.48 8.34
CA LYS A 176 -14.85 -11.80 7.19
C LYS A 176 -14.78 -10.28 7.36
N THR A 177 -15.84 -9.66 7.86
CA THR A 177 -15.89 -8.21 8.08
C THR A 177 -14.93 -7.76 9.19
N ALA A 178 -14.78 -8.57 10.24
CA ALA A 178 -13.81 -8.32 11.31
C ALA A 178 -12.37 -8.31 10.78
N ASN A 179 -12.02 -9.25 9.90
CA ASN A 179 -10.65 -9.36 9.38
C ASN A 179 -10.22 -8.18 8.49
N ARG A 180 -11.13 -7.63 7.66
CA ARG A 180 -10.84 -6.42 6.88
C ARG A 180 -10.62 -5.20 7.78
N ARG A 181 -11.41 -5.06 8.84
CA ARG A 181 -11.25 -3.97 9.81
C ARG A 181 -9.86 -4.01 10.44
N VAL A 182 -9.35 -5.20 10.75
CA VAL A 182 -7.98 -5.35 11.25
C VAL A 182 -6.96 -4.80 10.25
N VAL A 183 -7.04 -5.18 8.97
CA VAL A 183 -6.09 -4.70 7.94
C VAL A 183 -6.13 -3.17 7.80
N LEU A 184 -7.32 -2.58 7.76
CA LEU A 184 -7.49 -1.13 7.64
C LEU A 184 -7.05 -0.38 8.89
N VAL A 185 -7.35 -0.92 10.08
CA VAL A 185 -6.89 -0.35 11.36
C VAL A 185 -5.37 -0.45 11.46
N SER A 186 -4.77 -1.58 11.06
CA SER A 186 -3.31 -1.73 11.01
C SER A 186 -2.67 -0.70 10.08
N GLN A 187 -3.21 -0.49 8.88
CA GLN A 187 -2.77 0.56 7.96
C GLN A 187 -2.82 1.94 8.63
N LEU A 188 -3.98 2.30 9.19
CA LEU A 188 -4.18 3.60 9.84
C LEU A 188 -3.20 3.81 11.00
N LEU A 189 -3.05 2.83 11.90
CA LEU A 189 -2.15 2.91 13.04
C LEU A 189 -0.69 3.04 12.60
N CYS A 190 -0.26 2.24 11.61
CA CYS A 190 1.11 2.30 11.10
C CYS A 190 1.40 3.66 10.46
N TRP A 191 0.51 4.17 9.60
CA TRP A 191 0.65 5.49 8.98
C TRP A 191 0.65 6.63 9.99
N ILE A 192 -0.26 6.60 10.98
CA ILE A 192 -0.27 7.57 12.08
C ILE A 192 1.08 7.55 12.80
N GLY A 193 1.61 6.36 13.08
CA GLY A 193 2.95 6.20 13.66
C GLY A 193 4.03 6.92 12.85
N GLN A 194 4.08 6.71 11.52
CA GLN A 194 5.04 7.35 10.62
C GLN A 194 4.92 8.89 10.67
N PHE A 195 3.69 9.42 10.61
CA PHE A 195 3.46 10.86 10.65
C PHE A 195 3.81 11.49 12.00
N LEU A 196 3.47 10.82 13.11
CA LEU A 196 3.84 11.25 14.46
C LEU A 196 5.37 11.20 14.63
N GLY A 197 6.02 10.20 14.05
CA GLY A 197 7.48 10.08 13.94
C GLY A 197 8.12 11.38 13.46
N HIS A 198 7.73 11.81 12.26
CA HIS A 198 8.19 13.07 11.67
C HIS A 198 7.77 14.31 12.47
N GLY A 199 6.50 14.39 12.88
CA GLY A 199 5.97 15.58 13.55
C GLY A 199 6.58 15.85 14.93
N ILE A 200 6.67 14.80 15.75
CA ILE A 200 7.11 14.91 17.16
C ILE A 200 8.63 14.92 17.25
N PHE A 201 9.31 13.97 16.60
CA PHE A 201 10.74 13.75 16.80
C PHE A 201 11.62 14.54 15.84
N GLU A 202 11.26 14.61 14.56
CA GLU A 202 12.03 15.38 13.56
C GLU A 202 11.62 16.86 13.52
N LYS A 203 10.40 17.18 14.00
CA LYS A 203 9.81 18.54 13.94
C LYS A 203 9.86 19.10 12.50
N ARG A 204 9.68 18.20 11.54
CA ARG A 204 9.75 18.45 10.09
C ARG A 204 8.55 17.80 9.42
N ALA A 205 8.10 18.39 8.31
CA ALA A 205 7.11 17.76 7.45
C ALA A 205 7.63 16.40 6.94
N PRO A 206 6.75 15.42 6.74
CA PRO A 206 7.14 14.08 6.29
C PRO A 206 7.72 14.13 4.87
N ALA A 207 8.73 13.29 4.61
CA ALA A 207 9.48 13.26 3.35
C ALA A 207 8.59 13.02 2.11
N LEU A 208 7.45 12.36 2.28
CA LEU A 208 6.48 12.10 1.20
C LEU A 208 5.89 13.37 0.57
N LEU A 209 5.87 14.50 1.29
CA LEU A 209 5.39 15.76 0.74
C LEU A 209 6.42 16.42 -0.18
N ASP A 210 7.69 16.09 -0.02
CA ASP A 210 8.78 16.63 -0.82
C ASP A 210 9.17 15.69 -1.97
N ASN A 211 9.05 14.38 -1.79
CA ASN A 211 9.32 13.39 -2.84
C ASN A 211 8.46 12.12 -2.69
N LEU A 212 7.25 12.18 -3.26
CA LEU A 212 6.26 11.11 -3.20
C LEU A 212 6.77 9.79 -3.81
N VAL A 213 7.42 9.87 -4.96
CA VAL A 213 7.92 8.69 -5.69
C VAL A 213 8.99 7.98 -4.87
N GLN A 214 9.93 8.73 -4.30
CA GLN A 214 10.96 8.17 -3.42
C GLN A 214 10.35 7.58 -2.15
N ALA A 215 9.35 8.23 -1.54
CA ALA A 215 8.71 7.73 -0.34
C ALA A 215 8.04 6.36 -0.55
N PHE A 216 7.36 6.16 -1.68
CA PHE A 216 6.71 4.87 -1.96
C PHE A 216 7.66 3.81 -2.51
N LEU A 217 8.59 4.19 -3.40
CA LEU A 217 9.49 3.22 -4.03
C LEU A 217 10.68 2.84 -3.17
N MET A 218 11.22 3.74 -2.35
CA MET A 218 12.49 3.49 -1.65
C MET A 218 12.33 3.14 -0.18
N ALA A 219 11.21 3.50 0.47
CA ALA A 219 11.08 3.34 1.92
C ALA A 219 11.34 1.91 2.42
N PRO A 220 10.77 0.83 1.83
CA PRO A 220 11.05 -0.54 2.28
C PRO A 220 12.54 -0.92 2.16
N PHE A 221 13.19 -0.46 1.10
CA PHE A 221 14.61 -0.74 0.90
C PHE A 221 15.51 0.05 1.85
N PHE A 222 15.19 1.32 2.12
CA PHE A 222 16.00 2.16 3.01
C PHE A 222 15.92 1.74 4.45
N VAL A 223 14.75 1.35 4.97
CA VAL A 223 14.68 0.79 6.33
C VAL A 223 15.43 -0.53 6.46
N LEU A 224 15.46 -1.36 5.41
CA LEU A 224 16.29 -2.56 5.41
C LEU A 224 17.77 -2.20 5.41
N LEU A 225 18.18 -1.25 4.57
CA LEU A 225 19.57 -0.81 4.48
C LEU A 225 20.05 -0.19 5.79
N GLU A 226 19.20 0.59 6.46
CA GLU A 226 19.44 1.17 7.79
C GLU A 226 19.69 0.09 8.84
N VAL A 227 18.86 -0.97 8.85
CA VAL A 227 19.04 -2.13 9.74
C VAL A 227 20.34 -2.88 9.41
N LEU A 228 20.62 -3.10 8.12
CA LEU A 228 21.84 -3.78 7.68
C LEU A 228 23.10 -2.99 8.09
N GLN A 229 23.07 -1.66 7.97
CA GLN A 229 24.14 -0.79 8.43
C GLN A 229 24.30 -0.82 9.94
N SER A 230 23.20 -0.62 10.68
CA SER A 230 23.24 -0.48 12.14
C SER A 230 23.59 -1.77 12.86
N LEU A 231 23.11 -2.92 12.38
CA LEU A 231 23.30 -4.21 13.05
C LEU A 231 24.47 -5.03 12.51
N PHE A 232 24.80 -4.89 11.22
CA PHE A 232 25.79 -5.74 10.54
C PHE A 232 26.95 -4.94 9.94
N GLY A 233 26.97 -3.61 10.08
CA GLY A 233 28.01 -2.75 9.50
C GLY A 233 28.06 -2.83 7.97
N TYR A 234 26.94 -3.19 7.33
CA TYR A 234 26.90 -3.44 5.89
C TYR A 234 27.06 -2.14 5.09
N GLU A 235 28.02 -2.10 4.16
CA GLU A 235 28.14 -1.03 3.17
C GLU A 235 27.89 -1.57 1.75
N PRO A 236 27.05 -0.92 0.92
CA PRO A 236 26.90 -1.25 -0.50
C PRO A 236 28.24 -1.27 -1.26
N TYR A 237 29.11 -0.29 -0.96
CA TYR A 237 30.46 -0.20 -1.50
C TYR A 237 31.34 0.68 -0.60
N PRO A 238 32.68 0.54 -0.67
CA PRO A 238 33.59 1.19 0.28
C PRO A 238 33.40 2.71 0.41
N GLY A 239 33.28 3.16 1.66
CA GLY A 239 33.14 4.57 2.01
C GLY A 239 31.75 5.14 1.74
N PHE A 240 30.76 4.29 1.46
CA PHE A 240 29.37 4.69 1.26
C PHE A 240 28.83 5.45 2.48
N HIS A 241 29.00 4.90 3.68
CA HIS A 241 28.46 5.49 4.90
C HIS A 241 29.09 6.87 5.18
N MET A 242 30.40 7.04 4.95
CA MET A 242 31.07 8.33 5.10
C MET A 242 30.50 9.38 4.14
N ARG A 243 30.32 9.04 2.85
CA ARG A 243 29.81 9.98 1.84
C ARG A 243 28.34 10.32 2.08
N VAL A 244 27.52 9.33 2.44
CA VAL A 244 26.12 9.54 2.82
C VAL A 244 26.02 10.45 4.03
N ASN A 245 26.78 10.21 5.09
CA ASN A 245 26.76 11.06 6.29
C ASN A 245 27.19 12.50 6.01
N ALA A 246 28.17 12.71 5.11
CA ALA A 246 28.54 14.05 4.68
C ALA A 246 27.37 14.77 3.99
N LYS A 247 26.63 14.06 3.12
CA LYS A 247 25.44 14.59 2.44
C LYS A 247 24.28 14.87 3.40
N ILE A 248 23.97 13.95 4.32
CA ILE A 248 22.95 14.13 5.37
C ILE A 248 23.23 15.40 6.17
N LYS A 249 24.47 15.58 6.64
CA LYS A 249 24.87 16.77 7.40
C LYS A 249 24.70 18.06 6.59
N ALA A 250 25.05 18.03 5.30
CA ALA A 250 24.90 19.17 4.42
C ALA A 250 23.41 19.53 4.22
N GLU A 251 22.55 18.55 3.96
CA GLU A 251 21.11 18.76 3.76
C GLU A 251 20.40 19.25 5.02
N ILE A 252 20.71 18.68 6.19
CA ILE A 252 20.16 19.14 7.48
C ILE A 252 20.55 20.59 7.73
N LYS A 253 21.82 20.95 7.50
CA LYS A 253 22.30 22.32 7.66
C LYS A 253 21.57 23.28 6.72
N GLU A 254 21.46 22.94 5.44
CA GLU A 254 20.75 23.77 4.47
C GLU A 254 19.27 23.98 4.86
N TRP A 255 18.60 22.95 5.35
CA TRP A 255 17.23 23.05 5.85
C TRP A 255 17.13 23.97 7.08
N GLN A 256 18.06 23.85 8.03
CA GLN A 256 18.11 24.72 9.22
C GLN A 256 18.35 26.18 8.84
N ASP A 257 19.29 26.45 7.94
CA ASP A 257 19.60 27.80 7.44
C ASP A 257 18.39 28.42 6.73
N LYS A 258 17.69 27.64 5.88
CA LYS A 258 16.44 28.08 5.22
C LYS A 258 15.34 28.38 6.23
N LYS A 259 15.24 27.62 7.32
CA LYS A 259 14.24 27.83 8.37
C LYS A 259 14.54 29.13 9.14
N GLN A 260 15.80 29.39 9.49
CA GLN A 260 16.20 30.62 10.18
C GLN A 260 15.91 31.86 9.34
N LYS A 261 16.24 31.84 8.03
CA LYS A 261 15.95 32.95 7.10
C LYS A 261 14.46 33.28 6.93
N LYS A 262 13.56 32.33 7.18
CA LYS A 262 12.11 32.56 7.11
C LYS A 262 11.53 33.16 8.39
N VAL A 263 12.28 33.08 9.49
CA VAL A 263 11.87 33.56 10.82
C VAL A 263 12.48 34.93 11.13
N SER A 264 13.62 35.25 10.51
CA SER A 264 14.24 36.59 10.49
C SER A 264 13.50 37.55 9.56
#